data_AF-A0A3D1AL94-F1
#
_entry.id   AF-A0A3D1AL94-F1
#
_cell.length_a   1.000
_cell.length_b   1.000
_cell.length_c   1.000
_cell.angle_alpha   90.00
_cell.angle_beta   90.00
_cell.angle_gamma   90.00
#
_symmetry.space_group_name_H-M   'P 1'
#
loop_
_entity.id
_entity.type
_entity.pdbx_description
1 polymer ?
#
loop_
_entity_poly.entity_id
_entity_poly.type
_entity_poly.pdbx_seq_one_letter_code
_entity_poly.pdbx_strand_id
1 'polypeptide(L)'
;MRKFYLAASIMLLAFPFTSPALATANHDLEELKAEIHNMKQSYENRISELESKLKKLETAKAAPSGLAPAAPGDPSDRKVYGNEFNPSISVILNGKYSGLSADSLELAGFGVGEEGERGREGLALDESELTFSASIDDKFYGSLTAAIVREGGEDKVELEEAYVQTLA
;
A
#
# COMPACT_ATOMS: atom_id res chain seq x y z
N MET A 1 -4.98 -41.21 69.12
CA MET A 1 -3.87 -40.80 70.02
C MET A 1 -2.63 -40.66 69.14
N ARG A 2 -1.84 -39.59 69.04
CA ARG A 2 -1.51 -38.41 69.85
C ARG A 2 -0.93 -37.35 68.89
N LYS A 3 -1.21 -36.06 69.10
CA LYS A 3 -0.53 -34.90 68.50
C LYS A 3 0.79 -34.64 69.23
N PHE A 4 1.76 -33.92 68.64
CA PHE A 4 2.50 -32.79 69.28
C PHE A 4 3.41 -32.04 68.28
N TYR A 5 3.44 -30.71 68.45
CA TYR A 5 4.18 -29.67 67.72
C TYR A 5 5.43 -29.22 68.51
N LEU A 6 6.45 -28.61 67.87
CA LEU A 6 7.11 -27.32 68.23
C LEU A 6 8.38 -27.05 67.35
N ALA A 7 8.47 -25.90 66.67
CA ALA A 7 9.31 -24.70 66.96
C ALA A 7 10.76 -24.77 66.42
N ALA A 8 11.46 -23.74 65.93
CA ALA A 8 11.23 -22.32 65.65
C ALA A 8 12.45 -21.80 64.84
N SER A 9 12.28 -20.73 64.04
CA SER A 9 13.10 -19.49 64.13
C SER A 9 12.80 -18.56 62.96
N ILE A 10 12.39 -17.34 63.33
CA ILE A 10 12.18 -16.18 62.49
C ILE A 10 13.51 -15.41 62.45
N MET A 11 14.01 -15.07 61.26
CA MET A 11 14.97 -13.98 61.09
C MET A 11 14.39 -13.02 60.05
N LEU A 12 13.84 -11.91 60.54
CA LEU A 12 13.27 -10.83 59.76
C LEU A 12 14.42 -9.91 59.30
N LEU A 13 14.77 -9.96 58.02
CA LEU A 13 15.64 -8.98 57.37
C LEU A 13 14.76 -7.99 56.60
N ALA A 14 14.52 -6.82 57.19
CA ALA A 14 13.86 -5.70 56.53
C ALA A 14 14.89 -4.95 55.68
N PHE A 15 14.85 -5.15 54.36
CA PHE A 15 15.53 -4.28 53.39
C PHE A 15 14.60 -3.13 53.00
N PRO A 16 15.06 -1.87 53.00
CA PRO A 16 14.28 -0.75 52.48
C PRO A 16 14.14 -0.88 50.96
N PHE A 17 12.91 -1.04 50.47
CA PHE A 17 12.58 -0.88 49.06
C PHE A 17 12.65 0.62 48.70
N THR A 18 13.82 1.10 48.33
CA THR A 18 13.93 2.29 47.47
C THR A 18 13.82 1.82 46.03
N SER A 19 12.63 1.90 45.45
CA SER A 19 12.36 1.53 44.05
C SER A 19 12.97 2.56 43.08
N PRO A 20 13.92 2.18 42.19
CA PRO A 20 14.42 3.06 41.12
C PRO A 20 13.44 3.20 39.93
N ALA A 21 12.29 2.52 39.97
CA ALA A 21 11.35 2.38 38.85
C ALA A 21 10.65 3.69 38.42
N LEU A 22 10.57 4.71 39.28
CA LEU A 22 9.98 6.01 38.92
C LEU A 22 10.94 6.92 38.15
N ALA A 23 12.26 6.71 38.26
CA ALA A 23 13.24 7.55 37.58
C ALA A 23 13.38 7.17 36.09
N THR A 24 13.32 5.87 35.77
CA THR A 24 13.41 5.36 34.38
C THR A 24 12.21 5.79 33.54
N ALA A 25 10.99 5.76 34.09
CA ALA A 25 9.78 6.17 33.36
C ALA A 25 9.77 7.65 32.97
N ASN A 26 10.44 8.51 33.75
CA ASN A 26 10.59 9.93 33.42
C ASN A 26 11.66 10.16 32.34
N HIS A 27 12.72 9.34 32.32
CA HIS A 27 13.76 9.41 31.30
C HIS A 27 13.20 9.02 29.93
N ASP A 28 12.46 7.92 29.85
CA ASP A 28 11.84 7.43 28.62
C ASP A 28 10.82 8.44 28.04
N LEU A 29 10.13 9.17 28.92
CA LEU A 29 9.16 10.20 28.51
C LEU A 29 9.84 11.45 27.93
N GLU A 30 10.99 11.86 28.48
CA GLU A 30 11.77 12.96 27.93
C GLU A 30 12.46 12.58 26.61
N GLU A 31 12.90 11.33 26.47
CA GLU A 31 13.42 10.77 25.21
C GLU A 31 12.35 10.75 24.10
N LEU A 32 11.14 10.28 24.41
CA LEU A 32 10.01 10.29 23.46
C LEU A 32 9.62 11.71 23.04
N LYS A 33 9.64 12.70 23.96
CA LYS A 33 9.40 14.10 23.61
C LYS A 33 10.46 14.65 22.66
N ALA A 34 11.73 14.33 22.92
CA ALA A 34 12.84 14.74 22.07
C ALA A 34 12.73 14.13 20.67
N GLU A 35 12.34 12.86 20.57
CA GLU A 35 12.10 12.19 19.29
C GLU A 35 10.94 12.80 18.52
N ILE A 36 9.79 13.04 19.16
CA ILE A 36 8.64 13.71 18.54
C ILE A 36 9.01 15.11 18.04
N HIS A 37 9.80 15.86 18.83
CA HIS A 37 10.28 17.18 18.42
C HIS A 37 11.19 17.10 17.18
N ASN A 38 12.11 16.14 17.16
CA ASN A 38 13.00 15.92 16.02
C ASN A 38 12.20 15.50 14.76
N MET A 39 11.25 14.57 14.91
CA MET A 39 10.35 14.18 13.82
C MET A 39 9.57 15.38 13.29
N LYS A 40 9.01 16.20 14.17
CA LYS A 40 8.28 17.42 13.79
C LYS A 40 9.17 18.37 12.98
N GLN A 41 10.40 18.65 13.44
CA GLN A 41 11.34 19.51 12.72
C GLN A 41 11.71 18.95 11.35
N SER A 42 11.92 17.64 11.26
CA SER A 42 12.19 16.96 9.99
C SER A 42 11.04 17.11 9.00
N TYR A 43 9.79 16.93 9.46
CA TYR A 43 8.61 17.12 8.63
C TYR A 43 8.41 18.58 8.21
N GLU A 44 8.57 19.55 9.12
CA GLU A 44 8.46 20.98 8.79
C GLU A 44 9.48 21.41 7.73
N ASN A 45 10.72 20.93 7.83
CA ASN A 45 11.76 21.19 6.82
C ASN A 45 11.39 20.61 5.46
N ARG A 46 10.88 19.37 5.43
CA ARG A 46 10.50 18.69 4.20
C ARG A 46 9.27 19.32 3.55
N ILE A 47 8.30 19.77 4.35
CA ILE A 47 7.14 20.51 3.88
C ILE A 47 7.58 21.84 3.24
N SER A 48 8.44 22.61 3.92
CA SER A 48 8.96 23.87 3.39
C SER A 48 9.72 23.70 2.06
N GLU A 49 10.52 22.64 1.94
CA GLU A 49 11.20 22.31 0.70
C GLU A 49 10.21 21.99 -0.44
N LEU A 50 9.18 21.20 -0.15
CA LEU A 50 8.13 20.86 -1.11
C LEU A 50 7.32 22.08 -1.53
N GLU A 51 6.94 22.95 -0.59
CA GLU A 51 6.25 24.21 -0.87
C GLU A 51 7.10 25.15 -1.75
N SER A 52 8.41 25.24 -1.48
CA SER A 52 9.34 26.01 -2.30
C SER A 52 9.45 25.46 -3.72
N LYS A 53 9.51 24.12 -3.88
CA LYS A 53 9.49 23.46 -5.18
C LYS A 53 8.17 23.71 -5.92
N LEU A 54 7.04 23.61 -5.22
CA LEU A 54 5.72 23.86 -5.78
C LEU A 54 5.62 25.30 -6.30
N LYS A 55 6.03 26.28 -5.50
CA LYS A 55 6.03 27.69 -5.89
C LYS A 55 6.91 27.98 -7.10
N LYS A 56 8.08 27.34 -7.21
CA LYS A 56 8.96 27.44 -8.39
C LYS A 56 8.28 26.89 -9.64
N LEU A 57 7.60 25.75 -9.52
CA LEU A 57 6.86 25.14 -10.63
C LEU A 57 5.63 25.96 -11.03
N GLU A 58 4.88 26.51 -10.08
CA GLU A 58 3.77 27.42 -10.32
C GLU A 58 4.24 28.70 -11.02
N THR A 59 5.36 29.28 -10.58
CA THR A 59 5.93 30.48 -11.21
C THR A 59 6.46 30.19 -12.61
N ALA A 60 7.03 29.01 -12.84
CA ALA A 60 7.44 28.56 -14.17
C ALA A 60 6.25 28.31 -15.11
N LYS A 61 5.11 27.87 -14.57
CA LYS A 61 3.84 27.69 -15.31
C LYS A 61 3.12 29.01 -15.57
N ALA A 62 3.36 30.04 -14.75
CA ALA A 62 2.79 31.38 -14.85
C ALA A 62 3.64 32.37 -15.67
N ALA A 63 4.83 31.97 -16.13
CA ALA A 63 5.52 32.73 -17.17
C ALA A 63 4.69 32.59 -18.46
N PRO A 64 4.22 33.69 -19.08
CA PRO A 64 3.71 33.58 -20.43
C PRO A 64 4.84 32.99 -21.27
N SER A 65 4.57 31.90 -21.99
CA SER A 65 5.31 31.62 -23.22
C SER A 65 5.04 32.80 -24.15
N GLY A 66 5.79 33.88 -23.93
CA GLY A 66 6.02 34.93 -24.88
C GLY A 66 6.83 34.33 -26.01
N LEU A 67 6.16 33.52 -26.83
CA LEU A 67 6.51 33.43 -28.23
C LEU A 67 6.34 34.86 -28.73
N ALA A 68 7.47 35.55 -28.90
CA ALA A 68 7.56 36.66 -29.82
C ALA A 68 6.79 36.27 -31.10
N PRO A 69 6.04 37.20 -31.74
CA PRO A 69 5.42 36.90 -33.02
C PRO A 69 6.54 36.63 -34.02
N ALA A 70 6.89 35.35 -34.16
CA ALA A 70 7.56 34.87 -35.34
C ALA A 70 6.61 35.18 -36.50
N ALA A 71 7.17 35.79 -37.54
CA ALA A 71 6.50 36.14 -38.78
C ALA A 71 5.52 35.03 -39.23
N PRO A 72 4.41 35.37 -39.89
CA PRO A 72 3.43 34.38 -40.35
C PRO A 72 4.10 33.43 -41.36
N GLY A 73 4.62 32.32 -40.83
CA GLY A 73 4.92 31.11 -41.57
C GLY A 73 3.66 30.28 -41.58
N ASP A 74 3.26 29.89 -42.79
CA ASP A 74 2.15 29.03 -43.17
C ASP A 74 1.70 28.04 -42.05
N PRO A 75 0.42 28.05 -41.62
CA PRO A 75 -0.10 27.18 -40.57
C PRO A 75 -0.33 25.72 -41.01
N SER A 76 0.18 25.30 -42.15
CA SER A 76 0.07 23.91 -42.60
C SER A 76 1.16 23.00 -42.00
N ASP A 77 0.71 22.00 -41.25
CA ASP A 77 1.42 20.75 -40.94
C ASP A 77 2.50 20.70 -39.85
N ARG A 78 2.40 21.48 -38.76
CA ARG A 78 3.05 21.05 -37.50
C ARG A 78 2.08 20.26 -36.63
N LYS A 79 1.99 18.94 -36.85
CA LYS A 79 1.42 18.02 -35.86
C LYS A 79 2.34 17.97 -34.64
N VAL A 80 1.97 18.74 -33.61
CA VAL A 80 2.53 18.58 -32.27
C VAL A 80 1.83 17.38 -31.64
N TYR A 81 2.52 16.24 -31.55
CA TYR A 81 2.08 15.13 -30.72
C TYR A 81 2.47 15.47 -29.27
N GLY A 82 1.53 15.99 -28.49
CA GLY A 82 1.73 16.25 -27.07
C GLY A 82 2.01 14.94 -26.33
N ASN A 83 3.01 14.94 -25.43
CA ASN A 83 3.28 13.83 -24.51
C ASN A 83 2.37 13.91 -23.26
N GLU A 84 1.07 14.08 -23.49
CA GLU A 84 0.06 14.26 -22.42
C GLU A 84 -0.57 12.94 -21.97
N PHE A 85 -0.19 11.83 -22.61
CA PHE A 85 -0.65 10.50 -22.25
C PHE A 85 0.02 10.02 -20.94
N ASN A 86 -0.72 10.12 -19.84
CA ASN A 86 -0.30 9.67 -18.50
C ASN A 86 -1.33 8.68 -17.93
N PRO A 87 -1.28 7.40 -18.33
CA PRO A 87 -2.21 6.41 -17.83
C PRO A 87 -1.99 6.14 -16.33
N SER A 88 -3.07 5.94 -15.59
CA SER A 88 -3.03 5.30 -14.29
C SER A 88 -2.84 3.80 -14.48
N ILE A 89 -1.85 3.24 -13.78
CA ILE A 89 -1.53 1.81 -13.81
C ILE A 89 -1.56 1.32 -12.36
N SER A 90 -2.33 0.27 -12.10
CA SER A 90 -2.45 -0.34 -10.78
C SER A 90 -2.22 -1.84 -10.88
N VAL A 91 -1.58 -2.41 -9.86
CA VAL A 91 -1.40 -3.85 -9.71
C VAL A 91 -1.86 -4.25 -8.32
N ILE A 92 -2.74 -5.24 -8.25
CA ILE A 92 -3.17 -5.87 -7.00
C ILE A 92 -2.64 -7.29 -7.02
N LEU A 93 -1.74 -7.63 -6.10
CA LEU A 93 -1.21 -8.98 -5.95
C LEU A 93 -1.88 -9.65 -4.77
N ASN A 94 -2.63 -10.72 -5.04
CA ASN A 94 -3.24 -11.52 -3.99
C ASN A 94 -2.37 -12.75 -3.71
N GLY A 95 -1.51 -12.67 -2.68
CA GLY A 95 -0.67 -13.79 -2.27
C GLY A 95 -1.37 -14.67 -1.24
N LYS A 96 -1.30 -16.00 -1.43
CA LYS A 96 -1.79 -16.99 -0.45
C LYS A 96 -0.76 -18.07 -0.15
N TYR A 97 -0.90 -18.65 1.03
CA TYR A 97 -0.25 -19.90 1.41
C TYR A 97 -1.32 -20.92 1.77
N SER A 98 -1.23 -22.13 1.22
CA SER A 98 -2.14 -23.22 1.54
C SER A 98 -1.37 -24.41 2.08
N GLY A 99 -1.72 -24.87 3.28
CA GLY A 99 -1.25 -26.14 3.84
C GLY A 99 -2.43 -27.10 3.92
N LEU A 100 -2.34 -28.25 3.29
CA LEU A 100 -3.49 -29.10 3.02
C LEU A 100 -3.25 -30.49 3.60
N SER A 101 -4.20 -31.01 4.38
CA SER A 101 -4.05 -32.29 5.09
C SER A 101 -4.62 -33.50 4.34
N ALA A 102 -5.45 -33.26 3.34
CA ALA A 102 -6.15 -34.30 2.58
C ALA A 102 -5.83 -34.17 1.08
N ASP A 103 -5.81 -35.30 0.38
CA ASP A 103 -5.41 -35.37 -1.03
C ASP A 103 -6.51 -34.93 -2.01
N SER A 104 -7.77 -34.86 -1.57
CA SER A 104 -8.93 -34.50 -2.40
C SER A 104 -9.89 -33.55 -1.68
N LEU A 105 -10.56 -32.68 -2.45
CA LEU A 105 -11.62 -31.79 -1.99
C LEU A 105 -13.03 -32.38 -2.24
N GLU A 106 -13.11 -33.54 -2.89
CA GLU A 106 -14.37 -34.21 -3.20
C GLU A 106 -15.02 -34.75 -1.92
N LEU A 107 -16.03 -34.04 -1.44
CA LEU A 107 -16.89 -34.53 -0.38
C LEU A 107 -18.05 -35.31 -1.00
N ALA A 108 -18.18 -36.59 -0.64
CA ALA A 108 -19.23 -37.46 -1.16
C ALA A 108 -20.62 -36.81 -1.00
N GLY A 109 -21.36 -36.67 -2.11
CA GLY A 109 -22.68 -36.04 -2.14
C GLY A 109 -22.67 -34.54 -2.48
N PHE A 110 -21.51 -33.91 -2.65
CA PHE A 110 -21.37 -32.51 -3.06
C PHE A 110 -20.54 -32.42 -4.35
N GLY A 111 -21.02 -31.65 -5.33
CA GLY A 111 -20.27 -31.34 -6.54
C GLY A 111 -19.33 -30.16 -6.30
N VAL A 112 -18.22 -30.13 -7.05
CA VAL A 112 -17.31 -29.00 -7.11
C VAL A 112 -17.71 -28.13 -8.31
N GLY A 113 -17.86 -26.82 -8.11
CA GLY A 113 -18.12 -25.88 -9.20
C GLY A 113 -16.88 -25.63 -10.06
N GLU A 114 -17.04 -24.98 -11.21
CA GLU A 114 -15.96 -24.70 -12.18
C GLU A 114 -14.75 -23.98 -11.56
N GLU A 115 -15.00 -23.06 -10.62
CA GLU A 115 -13.97 -22.35 -9.84
C GLU A 115 -13.81 -22.90 -8.40
N GLY A 116 -14.51 -23.98 -8.07
CA GLY A 116 -14.47 -24.60 -6.74
C GLY A 116 -13.28 -25.53 -6.53
N GLU A 117 -12.39 -25.62 -7.52
CA GLU A 117 -11.27 -26.55 -7.51
C GLU A 117 -10.32 -26.29 -6.34
N ARG A 118 -9.66 -27.36 -5.89
CA ARG A 118 -8.64 -27.25 -4.87
C ARG A 118 -7.40 -26.56 -5.44
N GLY A 119 -7.02 -25.43 -4.84
CA GLY A 119 -5.75 -24.78 -5.12
C GLY A 119 -4.53 -25.64 -4.74
N ARG A 120 -3.35 -25.23 -5.21
CA ARG A 120 -2.08 -25.90 -4.90
C ARG A 120 -1.64 -25.67 -3.45
N GLU A 121 -0.91 -26.64 -2.89
CA GLU A 121 -0.22 -26.46 -1.61
C GLU A 121 1.00 -25.54 -1.75
N GLY A 122 1.37 -24.86 -0.67
CA GLY A 122 2.50 -23.93 -0.62
C GLY A 122 2.10 -22.49 -0.98
N LEU A 123 3.08 -21.72 -1.44
CA LEU A 123 2.89 -20.32 -1.84
C LEU A 123 2.26 -20.22 -3.23
N ALA A 124 1.26 -19.37 -3.36
CA ALA A 124 0.60 -19.09 -4.62
C ALA A 124 0.17 -17.63 -4.73
N LEU A 125 -0.09 -17.20 -5.95
CA LEU A 125 -0.93 -16.04 -6.20
C LEU A 125 -2.33 -16.58 -6.48
N ASP A 126 -3.32 -15.92 -5.88
CA ASP A 126 -4.72 -16.02 -6.28
C ASP A 126 -5.02 -14.96 -7.35
N GLU A 127 -6.30 -14.74 -7.65
CA GLU A 127 -6.80 -13.62 -8.46
C GLU A 127 -6.03 -12.33 -8.17
N SER A 128 -5.16 -11.98 -9.11
CA SER A 128 -4.31 -10.80 -9.06
C SER A 128 -4.63 -9.93 -10.27
N GLU A 129 -4.80 -8.64 -10.07
CA GLU A 129 -5.35 -7.73 -11.08
C GLU A 129 -4.31 -6.74 -11.58
N LEU A 130 -4.43 -6.39 -12.86
CA LEU A 130 -3.71 -5.32 -13.53
C LEU A 130 -4.72 -4.38 -14.18
N THR A 131 -4.74 -3.13 -13.73
CA THR A 131 -5.64 -2.10 -14.24
C THR A 131 -4.87 -1.01 -14.97
N PHE A 132 -5.36 -0.63 -16.15
CA PHE A 132 -4.92 0.53 -16.90
C PHE A 132 -6.11 1.47 -17.11
N SER A 133 -5.92 2.77 -16.90
CA SER A 133 -6.95 3.73 -17.23
C SER A 133 -6.38 5.09 -17.63
N ALA A 134 -7.01 5.75 -18.59
CA ALA A 134 -6.52 7.01 -19.15
C ALA A 134 -7.61 7.76 -19.92
N SER A 135 -7.45 9.08 -20.04
CA SER A 135 -8.11 9.83 -21.09
C SER A 135 -7.55 9.39 -22.45
N ILE A 136 -8.44 9.02 -23.36
CA ILE A 136 -8.11 8.62 -24.74
C ILE A 136 -7.92 9.88 -25.60
N ASP A 137 -8.84 10.83 -25.45
CA ASP A 137 -8.82 12.18 -26.04
C ASP A 137 -9.57 13.19 -25.14
N ASP A 138 -9.98 14.34 -25.68
CA ASP A 138 -10.74 15.37 -24.98
C ASP A 138 -12.19 14.97 -24.63
N LYS A 139 -12.67 13.84 -25.16
CA LYS A 139 -14.07 13.41 -25.09
C LYS A 139 -14.24 12.04 -24.46
N PHE A 140 -13.20 11.22 -24.40
CA PHE A 140 -13.31 9.83 -23.96
C PHE A 140 -12.28 9.48 -22.89
N TYR A 141 -12.74 8.70 -21.92
CA TYR A 141 -11.91 8.02 -20.92
C TYR A 141 -12.10 6.52 -21.05
N GLY A 142 -11.00 5.77 -20.97
CA GLY A 142 -11.01 4.32 -21.01
C GLY A 142 -10.44 3.72 -19.73
N SER A 143 -10.96 2.55 -19.36
CA SER A 143 -10.41 1.71 -18.31
C SER A 143 -10.45 0.24 -18.74
N LEU A 144 -9.42 -0.50 -18.35
CA LEU A 144 -9.30 -1.94 -18.56
C LEU A 144 -8.71 -2.56 -17.29
N THR A 145 -9.34 -3.62 -16.79
CA THR A 145 -8.82 -4.48 -15.73
C THR A 145 -8.74 -5.90 -16.25
N ALA A 146 -7.56 -6.50 -16.14
CA ALA A 146 -7.32 -7.91 -16.42
C ALA A 146 -6.88 -8.62 -15.14
N ALA A 147 -7.39 -9.83 -14.92
CA ALA A 147 -6.98 -10.68 -13.83
C ALA A 147 -6.04 -11.79 -14.33
N ILE A 148 -5.10 -12.17 -13.47
CA ILE A 148 -4.32 -13.40 -13.59
C ILE A 148 -4.91 -14.37 -12.58
N VAL A 149 -5.50 -15.44 -13.09
CA VAL A 149 -6.19 -16.46 -12.29
C VAL A 149 -5.62 -17.83 -12.60
N ARG A 150 -5.81 -18.79 -11.70
CA ARG A 150 -5.47 -20.19 -11.98
C ARG A 150 -6.74 -21.01 -12.05
N GLU A 151 -6.98 -21.58 -13.21
CA GLU A 151 -8.14 -22.42 -13.51
C GLU A 151 -7.65 -23.67 -14.26
N GLY A 152 -8.12 -24.86 -13.87
CA GLY A 152 -7.70 -26.12 -14.49
C GLY A 152 -6.20 -26.42 -14.36
N GLY A 153 -5.52 -25.84 -13.35
CA GLY A 153 -4.09 -26.01 -13.11
C GLY A 153 -3.16 -25.07 -13.90
N GLU A 154 -3.68 -24.23 -14.78
CA GLU A 154 -2.89 -23.32 -15.61
C GLU A 154 -3.09 -21.84 -15.20
N ASP A 155 -2.09 -20.99 -15.43
CA ASP A 155 -2.28 -19.53 -15.27
C ASP A 155 -3.01 -19.00 -16.50
N LYS A 156 -4.14 -18.33 -16.29
CA LYS A 156 -4.93 -17.68 -17.33
C LYS A 156 -4.97 -16.17 -17.10
N VAL A 157 -5.11 -15.43 -18.18
CA VAL A 157 -5.39 -13.99 -18.15
C VAL A 157 -6.83 -13.81 -18.58
N GLU A 158 -7.61 -13.16 -17.74
CA GLU A 158 -9.04 -12.95 -17.95
C GLU A 158 -9.37 -11.47 -17.95
N LEU A 159 -10.37 -11.09 -18.74
CA LEU A 159 -10.84 -9.72 -18.81
C LEU A 159 -11.98 -9.54 -17.82
N GLU A 160 -11.74 -8.77 -16.76
CA GLU A 160 -12.76 -8.45 -15.76
C GLU A 160 -13.69 -7.35 -16.28
N GLU A 161 -13.08 -6.24 -16.69
CA GLU A 161 -13.81 -5.07 -17.12
C GLU A 161 -13.03 -4.31 -18.19
N ALA A 162 -13.73 -3.89 -19.24
CA ALA A 162 -13.24 -2.90 -20.17
C ALA A 162 -14.39 -1.98 -20.58
N TYR A 163 -14.18 -0.67 -20.41
CA TYR A 163 -15.16 0.31 -20.82
C TYR A 163 -14.51 1.56 -21.39
N VAL A 164 -15.33 2.30 -22.15
CA VAL A 164 -15.06 3.65 -22.59
C VAL A 164 -16.25 4.51 -22.20
N GLN A 165 -15.99 5.65 -21.56
CA GLN A 165 -17.00 6.62 -21.16
C GLN A 165 -16.76 7.96 -21.85
N THR A 166 -17.83 8.68 -22.17
CA THR A 166 -17.77 10.07 -22.65
C THR A 166 -17.57 11.04 -21.49
N LEU A 167 -16.78 12.10 -21.68
CA LEU A 167 -16.50 13.14 -20.69
C LEU A 167 -17.51 14.31 -20.70
N ALA A 168 -18.66 14.12 -21.34
CA ALA A 168 -19.69 15.14 -21.60
C ALA A 168 -20.60 15.41 -20.39
#